data_AF-A0A1L9AYV3-F1
#
_entry.id   AF-A0A1L9AYV3-F1
#
_cell.length_a   1.000
_cell.length_b   1.000
_cell.length_c   1.000
_cell.angle_alpha   90.00
_cell.angle_beta   90.00
_cell.angle_gamma   90.00
#
_symmetry.space_group_name_H-M   'P 1'
#
loop_
_entity.id
_entity.type
_entity.pdbx_description
1 polymer ?
#
loop_
_entity_poly.entity_id
_entity_poly.type
_entity_poly.pdbx_seq_one_letter_code
_entity_poly.pdbx_strand_id
1 'polypeptide(L)'
;MRQLDRELSEYLETMVEGLGRSERRQALELYLTGLLLDGERESVEPMAARLVEDEGQVEAMRQRLRQCVARADWSDNEVRRRLARMLEGELPGVEAFVIDDTGFPKKGEHSVEVARQYSGTLGRTDNCQVAVSLHLAGDKGSGCIGMRLYLNEEWARDGERRAATGVPEQVHFERKSGLEEKRPRRSTPCARCRATPNSRSWCICGSCAGEWNATTRR
;
A
#
# COMPACT_ATOMS: atom_id res chain seq x y z
N MET A 1 19.35 17.86 10.21
CA MET A 1 18.05 17.80 10.91
C MET A 1 17.03 18.70 10.24
N ARG A 2 17.04 20.03 10.42
CA ARG A 2 15.96 20.93 9.92
C ARG A 2 15.58 20.81 8.43
N GLN A 3 16.53 20.49 7.55
CA GLN A 3 16.22 20.28 6.12
C GLN A 3 15.42 19.00 5.88
N LEU A 4 15.82 17.88 6.50
CA LEU A 4 15.14 16.60 6.37
C LEU A 4 13.75 16.65 7.00
N ASP A 5 13.60 17.35 8.12
CA ASP A 5 12.29 17.53 8.77
C ASP A 5 11.33 18.30 7.85
N ARG A 6 11.84 19.31 7.14
CA ARG A 6 11.06 20.06 6.13
C ARG A 6 10.71 19.19 4.93
N GLU A 7 11.68 18.50 4.34
CA GLU A 7 11.46 17.62 3.18
C GLU A 7 10.46 16.50 3.50
N LEU A 8 10.56 15.90 4.69
CA LEU A 8 9.59 14.92 5.17
C LEU A 8 8.20 15.56 5.34
N SER A 9 8.11 16.76 5.91
CA SER A 9 6.83 17.45 6.08
C SER A 9 6.17 17.77 4.73
N GLU A 10 6.91 18.30 3.77
CA GLU A 10 6.42 18.60 2.41
C GLU A 10 5.97 17.33 1.67
N TYR A 11 6.72 16.22 1.83
CA TYR A 11 6.34 14.91 1.31
C TYR A 11 5.04 14.41 1.95
N LEU A 12 4.93 14.47 3.28
CA LEU A 12 3.76 14.03 4.01
C LEU A 12 2.52 14.84 3.63
N GLU A 13 2.62 16.17 3.60
CA GLU A 13 1.54 17.07 3.18
C GLU A 13 1.00 16.70 1.79
N THR A 14 1.91 16.45 0.85
CA THR A 14 1.56 16.00 -0.51
C THR A 14 0.82 14.67 -0.48
N MET A 15 1.29 13.69 0.29
CA MET A 15 0.72 12.35 0.34
C MET A 15 -0.65 12.30 1.02
N VAL A 16 -0.87 13.12 2.05
CA VAL A 16 -2.11 13.13 2.83
C VAL A 16 -3.16 14.12 2.30
N GLU A 17 -2.80 14.95 1.32
CA GLU A 17 -3.74 15.83 0.64
C GLU A 17 -4.94 15.04 0.10
N GLY A 18 -6.15 15.61 0.14
CA GLY A 18 -7.34 14.96 -0.41
C GLY A 18 -7.83 13.71 0.34
N LEU A 19 -7.19 13.30 1.45
CA LEU A 19 -7.67 12.19 2.30
C LEU A 19 -8.84 12.59 3.21
N GLY A 20 -9.43 13.77 3.01
CA GLY A 20 -10.61 14.24 3.73
C GLY A 20 -10.28 15.17 4.90
N ARG A 21 -10.91 14.91 6.05
CA ARG A 21 -10.87 15.80 7.23
C ARG A 21 -9.44 16.06 7.73
N SER A 22 -9.19 17.26 8.24
CA SER A 22 -7.89 17.68 8.79
C SER A 22 -7.39 16.78 9.91
N GLU A 23 -8.26 16.32 10.81
CA GLU A 23 -7.89 15.48 11.94
C GLU A 23 -7.33 14.13 11.49
N ARG A 24 -7.82 13.63 10.34
CA ARG A 24 -7.37 12.38 9.72
C ARG A 24 -6.00 12.55 9.07
N ARG A 25 -5.78 13.67 8.37
CA ARG A 25 -4.46 14.00 7.79
C ARG A 25 -3.40 14.08 8.88
N GLN A 26 -3.68 14.83 9.95
CA GLN A 26 -2.81 14.89 11.13
C GLN A 26 -2.57 13.52 11.78
N ALA A 27 -3.61 12.67 11.89
CA ALA A 27 -3.44 11.33 12.46
C ALA A 27 -2.57 10.42 11.59
N LEU A 28 -2.63 10.58 10.26
CA LEU A 28 -1.78 9.83 9.32
C LEU A 28 -0.34 10.34 9.34
N GLU A 29 -0.14 11.65 9.41
CA GLU A 29 1.19 12.26 9.64
C GLU A 29 1.81 11.71 10.93
N LEU A 30 1.07 11.71 12.04
CA LEU A 30 1.52 11.14 13.31
C LEU A 30 1.82 9.64 13.21
N TYR A 31 1.01 8.89 12.47
CA TYR A 31 1.25 7.46 12.24
C TYR A 31 2.57 7.24 11.50
N LEU A 32 2.83 8.00 10.44
CA LEU A 32 4.06 7.90 9.65
C LEU A 32 5.28 8.37 10.44
N THR A 33 5.17 9.46 11.21
CA THR A 33 6.21 9.88 12.14
C THR A 33 6.50 8.78 13.17
N GLY A 34 5.47 8.15 13.74
CA GLY A 34 5.65 7.07 14.70
C GLY A 34 6.36 5.83 14.14
N LEU A 35 6.20 5.55 12.84
CA LEU A 35 6.93 4.48 12.13
C LEU A 35 8.39 4.84 11.87
N LEU A 36 8.71 6.12 11.67
CA LEU A 36 10.06 6.61 11.38
C LEU A 36 10.89 6.85 12.64
N LEU A 37 10.25 7.10 13.78
CA LEU A 37 10.90 7.24 15.08
C LEU A 37 11.41 5.88 15.58
N ASP A 38 12.60 5.90 16.18
CA ASP A 38 13.24 4.73 16.74
C ASP A 38 12.34 3.99 17.73
N GLY A 39 12.26 2.67 17.58
CA GLY A 39 11.54 1.80 18.50
C GLY A 39 11.59 0.34 18.05
N GLU A 40 11.61 -0.58 19.01
CA GLU A 40 11.70 -2.03 18.72
C GLU A 40 10.42 -2.61 18.09
N ARG A 41 9.27 -1.98 18.32
CA ARG A 41 7.96 -2.46 17.87
C ARG A 41 7.22 -1.39 17.08
N GLU A 42 6.70 -1.77 15.93
CA GLU A 42 5.91 -0.92 15.03
C GLU A 42 4.40 -1.04 15.25
N SER A 43 3.97 -1.59 16.39
CA SER A 43 2.54 -1.64 16.73
C SER A 43 2.03 -0.28 17.21
N VAL A 44 0.72 -0.05 17.08
CA VAL A 44 0.09 1.26 17.35
C VAL A 44 0.30 1.75 18.79
N GLU A 45 0.36 0.84 19.76
CA GLU A 45 0.54 1.18 21.18
C GLU A 45 1.94 1.73 21.51
N PRO A 46 3.06 1.04 21.22
CA PRO A 46 4.38 1.60 21.42
C PRO A 46 4.68 2.79 20.49
N MET A 47 4.00 2.90 19.34
CA MET A 47 4.04 4.12 18.52
C MET A 47 3.31 5.28 19.18
N ALA A 48 2.15 5.06 19.81
CA ALA A 48 1.44 6.11 20.52
C ALA A 48 2.27 6.66 21.69
N ALA A 49 2.95 5.76 22.42
CA ALA A 49 3.79 6.13 23.56
C ALA A 49 4.98 7.01 23.19
N ARG A 50 5.58 6.86 21.99
CA ARG A 50 6.72 7.69 21.56
C ARG A 50 6.32 9.04 20.95
N LEU A 51 5.02 9.24 20.67
CA LEU A 51 4.50 10.45 20.02
C LEU A 51 3.96 11.49 21.02
N VAL A 52 3.91 11.16 22.31
CA VAL A 52 3.42 12.05 23.37
C VAL A 52 4.44 12.07 24.52
N GLU A 53 4.55 13.21 25.19
CA GLU A 53 5.42 13.36 26.37
C GLU A 53 4.72 12.90 27.66
N ASP A 54 3.39 13.04 27.72
CA ASP A 54 2.56 12.72 28.87
C ASP A 54 1.95 11.31 28.74
N GLU A 55 2.25 10.45 29.70
CA GLU A 55 1.71 9.08 29.77
C GLU A 55 0.17 9.05 29.76
N GLY A 56 -0.48 10.08 30.32
CA GLY A 56 -1.93 10.21 30.32
C GLY A 56 -2.55 10.37 28.93
N GLN A 57 -1.75 10.76 27.92
CA GLN A 57 -2.21 10.99 26.54
C GLN A 57 -2.00 9.77 25.63
N VAL A 58 -1.27 8.75 26.08
CA VAL A 58 -0.90 7.58 25.27
C VAL A 58 -2.14 6.85 24.75
N GLU A 59 -3.14 6.64 25.61
CA GLU A 59 -4.37 5.94 25.19
C GLU A 59 -5.17 6.76 24.17
N ALA A 60 -5.27 8.08 24.36
CA ALA A 60 -5.92 8.96 23.40
C ALA A 60 -5.21 8.93 22.04
N MET A 61 -3.87 8.98 22.05
CA MET A 61 -3.05 8.87 20.84
C MET A 61 -3.23 7.50 20.17
N ARG A 62 -3.20 6.41 20.94
CA ARG A 62 -3.42 5.04 20.44
C ARG A 62 -4.77 4.90 19.74
N GLN A 63 -5.85 5.43 20.34
CA GLN A 63 -7.18 5.41 19.72
C GLN A 63 -7.22 6.26 18.45
N ARG A 64 -6.58 7.44 18.44
CA ARG A 64 -6.48 8.30 17.26
C ARG A 64 -5.80 7.59 16.09
N LEU A 65 -4.64 7.00 16.33
CA LEU A 65 -3.89 6.25 15.32
C LEU A 65 -4.69 5.05 14.81
N ARG A 66 -5.23 4.22 15.72
CA ARG A 66 -6.04 3.05 15.36
C ARG A 66 -7.26 3.43 14.53
N GLN A 67 -7.97 4.49 14.92
CA GLN A 67 -9.12 4.98 14.16
C GLN A 67 -8.68 5.40 12.75
N CYS A 68 -7.53 6.06 12.61
CA CYS A 68 -7.00 6.48 11.32
C CYS A 68 -6.65 5.31 10.40
N VAL A 69 -5.89 4.31 10.88
CA VAL A 69 -5.39 3.24 10.01
C VAL A 69 -6.35 2.08 9.81
N ALA A 70 -7.25 1.82 10.76
CA ALA A 70 -8.11 0.62 10.72
C ALA A 70 -9.59 0.91 10.43
N ARG A 71 -10.05 2.16 10.61
CA ARG A 71 -11.49 2.49 10.56
C ARG A 71 -11.84 3.70 9.70
N ALA A 72 -10.90 4.61 9.47
CA ALA A 72 -11.20 5.83 8.74
C ALA A 72 -11.37 5.56 7.25
N ASP A 73 -12.42 6.15 6.67
CA ASP A 73 -12.76 6.02 5.25
C ASP A 73 -11.94 6.99 4.38
N TRP A 74 -10.63 6.74 4.27
CA TRP A 74 -9.76 7.38 3.27
C TRP A 74 -9.39 6.39 2.17
N SER A 75 -9.20 6.91 0.96
CA SER A 75 -8.93 6.08 -0.20
C SER A 75 -7.43 5.75 -0.30
N ASP A 76 -7.07 4.49 -0.10
CA ASP A 76 -5.72 3.99 -0.36
C ASP A 76 -5.32 4.13 -1.84
N ASN A 77 -6.28 3.95 -2.75
CA ASN A 77 -6.10 4.22 -4.19
C ASN A 77 -5.65 5.66 -4.47
N GLU A 78 -6.13 6.62 -3.69
CA GLU A 78 -5.78 8.03 -3.85
C GLU A 78 -4.34 8.30 -3.35
N VAL A 79 -3.91 7.66 -2.26
CA VAL A 79 -2.51 7.66 -1.80
C VAL A 79 -1.59 7.04 -2.87
N ARG A 80 -1.92 5.84 -3.37
CA ARG A 80 -1.13 5.15 -4.41
C ARG A 80 -1.04 5.97 -5.70
N ARG A 81 -2.13 6.64 -6.07
CA ARG A 81 -2.16 7.52 -7.25
C ARG A 81 -1.23 8.72 -7.11
N ARG A 82 -1.15 9.32 -5.92
CA ARG A 82 -0.18 10.39 -5.65
C ARG A 82 1.25 9.89 -5.72
N LEU A 83 1.53 8.75 -5.08
CA LEU A 83 2.85 8.11 -5.14
C LEU A 83 3.28 7.86 -6.59
N ALA A 84 2.39 7.30 -7.42
CA ALA A 84 2.68 7.05 -8.84
C ALA A 84 3.00 8.34 -9.62
N ARG A 85 2.28 9.45 -9.36
CA ARG A 85 2.57 10.76 -9.99
C ARG A 85 3.89 11.36 -9.52
N MET A 86 4.20 11.22 -8.24
CA MET A 86 5.47 11.68 -7.69
C MET A 86 6.63 10.92 -8.33
N LEU A 87 6.53 9.59 -8.41
CA LEU A 87 7.53 8.74 -9.05
C LEU A 87 7.69 9.02 -10.55
N GLU A 88 6.65 9.49 -11.25
CA GLU A 88 6.77 9.92 -12.66
C GLU A 88 7.73 11.11 -12.82
N GLY A 89 7.79 12.02 -11.85
CA GLY A 89 8.74 13.13 -11.83
C GLY A 89 10.14 12.71 -11.37
N GLU A 90 10.21 11.89 -10.32
CA GLU A 90 11.47 11.51 -9.66
C GLU A 90 12.24 10.36 -10.37
N LEU A 91 11.53 9.48 -11.08
CA LEU A 91 12.10 8.37 -11.85
C LEU A 91 11.88 8.57 -13.36
N PRO A 92 12.53 9.58 -13.99
CA PRO A 92 12.46 9.74 -15.43
C PRO A 92 13.13 8.54 -16.11
N GLY A 93 12.55 8.07 -17.20
CA GLY A 93 13.08 6.94 -17.97
C GLY A 93 12.67 5.57 -17.44
N VAL A 94 11.42 5.42 -16.97
CA VAL A 94 10.85 4.08 -16.71
C VAL A 94 10.97 3.21 -17.97
N GLU A 95 11.55 2.03 -17.80
CA GLU A 95 11.81 1.08 -18.87
C GLU A 95 10.94 -0.18 -18.76
N ALA A 96 10.50 -0.51 -17.55
CA ALA A 96 9.75 -1.73 -17.29
C ALA A 96 8.75 -1.59 -16.13
N PHE A 97 7.74 -2.46 -16.15
CA PHE A 97 6.99 -2.83 -14.96
C PHE A 97 7.58 -4.12 -14.39
N VAL A 98 7.86 -4.12 -13.09
CA VAL A 98 8.26 -5.31 -12.36
C VAL A 98 7.09 -5.75 -11.49
N ILE A 99 6.77 -7.04 -11.57
CA ILE A 99 5.79 -7.67 -10.71
C ILE A 99 6.54 -8.65 -9.83
N ASP A 100 6.35 -8.52 -8.53
CA ASP A 100 6.98 -9.37 -7.53
C ASP A 100 5.94 -9.82 -6.51
N ASP A 101 6.15 -10.98 -5.92
CA ASP A 101 5.34 -11.48 -4.82
C ASP A 101 6.16 -11.56 -3.53
N THR A 102 5.79 -10.75 -2.55
CA THR A 102 6.45 -10.70 -1.26
C THR A 102 5.63 -11.45 -0.22
N GLY A 103 6.28 -12.39 0.48
CA GLY A 103 5.68 -13.14 1.58
C GLY A 103 5.93 -12.48 2.94
N PHE A 104 4.87 -12.32 3.74
CA PHE A 104 4.89 -11.82 5.11
C PHE A 104 4.63 -12.97 6.08
N PRO A 105 5.63 -13.42 6.85
CA PRO A 105 5.46 -14.50 7.82
C PRO A 105 4.41 -14.14 8.86
N LYS A 106 3.52 -15.09 9.19
CA LYS A 106 2.48 -14.88 10.20
C LYS A 106 2.36 -16.09 11.13
N LYS A 107 1.90 -15.81 12.34
CA LYS A 107 1.49 -16.83 13.32
C LYS A 107 -0.02 -16.76 13.49
N GLY A 108 -0.68 -17.92 13.52
CA GLY A 108 -2.14 -18.04 13.64
C GLY A 108 -2.88 -17.92 12.30
N GLU A 109 -4.21 -17.88 12.40
CA GLU A 109 -5.14 -18.08 11.27
C GLU A 109 -6.09 -16.90 11.03
N HIS A 110 -6.06 -15.87 11.88
CA HIS A 110 -7.04 -14.76 11.81
C HIS A 110 -6.63 -13.59 10.91
N SER A 111 -5.38 -13.55 10.45
CA SER A 111 -4.94 -12.51 9.51
C SER A 111 -5.47 -12.82 8.12
N VAL A 112 -6.06 -11.82 7.43
CA VAL A 112 -6.56 -11.94 6.05
C VAL A 112 -5.57 -12.69 5.17
N GLU A 113 -6.01 -13.71 4.45
CA GLU A 113 -5.20 -14.47 3.48
C GLU A 113 -3.98 -15.21 4.04
N VAL A 114 -3.90 -15.38 5.36
CA VAL A 114 -2.84 -16.19 5.96
C VAL A 114 -3.11 -17.67 5.67
N ALA A 115 -2.15 -18.32 5.00
CA ALA A 115 -2.20 -19.74 4.69
C ALA A 115 -0.78 -20.31 4.54
N ARG A 116 -0.67 -21.63 4.46
CA ARG A 116 0.58 -22.30 4.11
C ARG A 116 0.84 -22.19 2.60
N GLN A 117 1.72 -21.28 2.23
CA GLN A 117 2.10 -21.04 0.84
C GLN A 117 3.60 -20.74 0.73
N TYR A 118 4.16 -20.89 -0.48
CA TYR A 118 5.57 -20.57 -0.71
C TYR A 118 5.78 -19.07 -0.51
N SER A 119 6.73 -18.71 0.35
CA SER A 119 7.18 -17.34 0.58
C SER A 119 8.60 -17.19 0.08
N GLY A 120 8.81 -16.31 -0.91
CA GLY A 120 10.14 -15.97 -1.40
C GLY A 120 11.05 -15.46 -0.28
N THR A 121 10.52 -14.62 0.62
CA THR A 121 11.21 -14.07 1.80
C THR A 121 11.71 -15.16 2.76
N LEU A 122 10.95 -16.25 2.91
CA LEU A 122 11.32 -17.37 3.79
C LEU A 122 12.09 -18.48 3.07
N GLY A 123 12.12 -18.47 1.73
CA GLY A 123 12.70 -19.52 0.89
C GLY A 123 11.98 -20.87 1.01
N ARG A 124 10.79 -20.94 1.61
CA ARG A 124 10.05 -22.18 1.88
C ARG A 124 8.54 -21.97 1.98
N THR A 125 7.80 -23.07 1.97
CA THR A 125 6.37 -23.08 2.28
C THR A 125 6.14 -23.01 3.78
N ASP A 126 5.52 -21.94 4.25
CA ASP A 126 5.18 -21.71 5.65
C ASP A 126 3.91 -20.86 5.76
N ASN A 127 3.40 -20.68 6.98
CA ASN A 127 2.25 -19.85 7.24
C ASN A 127 2.59 -18.36 7.00
N CYS A 128 2.03 -17.78 5.95
CA CYS A 128 2.32 -16.41 5.55
C CYS A 128 1.15 -15.79 4.77
N GLN A 129 1.13 -14.46 4.74
CA GLN A 129 0.41 -13.71 3.72
C GLN A 129 1.33 -13.49 2.53
N VAL A 130 0.79 -13.43 1.32
CA VAL A 130 1.56 -13.04 0.14
C VAL A 130 0.91 -11.81 -0.44
N ALA A 131 1.68 -10.77 -0.70
CA ALA A 131 1.22 -9.64 -1.51
C ALA A 131 1.92 -9.67 -2.86
N VAL A 132 1.16 -9.41 -3.91
CA VAL A 132 1.72 -9.12 -5.22
C VAL A 132 1.86 -7.60 -5.32
N SER A 133 3.04 -7.14 -5.73
CA SER A 133 3.36 -5.73 -5.92
C SER A 133 3.60 -5.42 -7.40
N LEU A 134 3.37 -4.15 -7.77
CA LEU A 134 3.64 -3.60 -9.08
C LEU A 134 4.60 -2.42 -8.91
N HIS A 135 5.76 -2.53 -9.54
CA HIS A 135 6.82 -1.55 -9.46
C HIS A 135 7.09 -0.93 -10.83
N LEU A 136 7.36 0.38 -10.83
CA LEU A 136 8.06 1.04 -11.93
C LEU A 136 9.55 0.77 -11.79
N ALA A 137 10.24 0.48 -12.88
CA ALA A 137 11.69 0.33 -12.90
C ALA A 137 12.32 1.07 -14.09
N GLY A 138 13.42 1.75 -13.85
CA GLY A 138 14.27 2.37 -14.87
C GLY A 138 15.68 2.60 -14.34
N ASP A 139 16.53 3.25 -15.13
CA ASP A 139 17.97 3.39 -14.84
C ASP A 139 18.28 4.06 -13.49
N LYS A 140 17.40 4.95 -13.03
CA LYS A 140 17.57 5.70 -11.79
C LYS A 140 17.02 4.98 -10.55
N GLY A 141 16.34 3.85 -10.73
CA GLY A 141 15.79 3.06 -9.63
C GLY A 141 14.41 2.48 -9.90
N SER A 142 13.76 2.05 -8.83
CA SER A 142 12.41 1.47 -8.90
C SER A 142 11.52 1.99 -7.78
N GLY A 143 10.21 1.97 -7.99
CA GLY A 143 9.21 2.42 -7.02
C GLY A 143 7.93 1.61 -7.09
N CYS A 144 7.43 1.18 -5.93
CA CYS A 144 6.17 0.43 -5.82
C CYS A 144 4.97 1.38 -6.03
N ILE A 145 4.18 1.13 -7.06
CA ILE A 145 2.98 1.90 -7.39
C ILE A 145 1.68 1.16 -7.07
N GLY A 146 1.81 -0.10 -6.65
CA GLY A 146 0.67 -0.92 -6.25
C GLY A 146 1.12 -2.13 -5.45
N MET A 147 0.29 -2.53 -4.49
CA MET A 147 0.43 -3.78 -3.78
C MET A 147 -0.94 -4.27 -3.33
N ARG A 148 -1.25 -5.55 -3.52
CA ARG A 148 -2.46 -6.19 -3.01
C ARG A 148 -2.14 -7.57 -2.46
N LEU A 149 -2.89 -8.01 -1.45
CA LEU A 149 -2.77 -9.36 -0.93
C LEU A 149 -3.32 -10.37 -1.97
N TYR A 150 -2.70 -11.55 -2.04
CA TYR A 150 -3.08 -12.66 -2.90
C TYR A 150 -4.11 -13.57 -2.23
N LEU A 151 -5.39 -13.38 -2.56
CA LEU A 151 -6.48 -14.20 -2.06
C LEU A 151 -6.39 -15.62 -2.64
N ASN A 152 -5.90 -16.56 -1.83
CA ASN A 152 -5.77 -17.96 -2.21
C ASN A 152 -7.13 -18.70 -2.25
N GLU A 153 -7.16 -19.90 -2.87
CA GLU A 153 -8.41 -20.67 -3.05
C GLU A 153 -9.08 -21.06 -1.73
N GLU A 154 -8.30 -21.40 -0.71
CA GLU A 154 -8.80 -21.79 0.61
C GLU A 154 -9.61 -20.64 1.22
N TRP A 155 -9.03 -19.43 1.23
CA TRP A 155 -9.69 -18.23 1.72
C TRP A 155 -10.86 -17.79 0.85
N ALA A 156 -10.74 -17.89 -0.47
CA ALA A 156 -11.82 -17.48 -1.37
C ALA A 156 -13.10 -18.30 -1.18
N ARG A 157 -12.96 -19.57 -0.77
CA ARG A 157 -14.06 -20.51 -0.50
C ARG A 157 -14.61 -20.40 0.92
N ASP A 158 -13.89 -19.78 1.85
CA ASP A 158 -14.30 -19.62 3.25
C ASP A 158 -15.07 -18.30 3.46
N GLY A 159 -16.40 -18.36 3.27
CA GLY A 159 -17.28 -17.21 3.42
C GLY A 159 -17.30 -16.64 4.85
N GLU A 160 -17.24 -17.50 5.87
CA GLU A 160 -17.26 -17.07 7.28
C GLU A 160 -15.99 -16.28 7.63
N ARG A 161 -14.82 -16.79 7.25
CA ARG A 161 -13.54 -16.14 7.50
C ARG A 161 -13.39 -14.84 6.71
N ARG A 162 -13.90 -14.78 5.47
CA ARG A 162 -13.97 -13.56 4.66
C ARG A 162 -14.84 -12.50 5.33
N ALA A 163 -16.03 -12.87 5.79
CA ALA A 163 -16.94 -11.95 6.48
C ALA A 163 -16.34 -11.44 7.80
N ALA A 164 -15.77 -12.33 8.62
CA ALA A 164 -15.17 -11.98 9.91
C ALA A 164 -13.99 -11.00 9.79
N THR A 165 -13.25 -11.07 8.68
CA THR A 165 -12.06 -10.22 8.45
C THR A 165 -12.34 -9.01 7.56
N GLY A 166 -13.52 -8.95 6.94
CA GLY A 166 -13.93 -7.86 6.06
C GLY A 166 -13.25 -7.90 4.70
N VAL A 167 -12.98 -9.10 4.17
CA VAL A 167 -12.55 -9.26 2.77
C VAL A 167 -13.73 -8.86 1.88
N PRO A 168 -13.55 -7.94 0.92
CA PRO A 168 -14.66 -7.45 0.12
C PRO A 168 -15.23 -8.56 -0.79
N GLU A 169 -16.54 -8.51 -1.07
CA GLU A 169 -17.22 -9.54 -1.87
C GLU A 169 -16.68 -9.64 -3.30
N GLN A 170 -16.31 -8.50 -3.88
CA GLN A 170 -15.76 -8.38 -5.24
C GLN A 170 -14.36 -8.98 -5.41
N VAL A 171 -13.68 -9.32 -4.31
CA VAL A 171 -12.36 -9.95 -4.37
C VAL A 171 -12.56 -11.47 -4.47
N HIS A 172 -12.20 -12.03 -5.61
CA HIS A 172 -12.27 -13.46 -5.88
C HIS A 172 -10.88 -14.06 -6.04
N PHE A 173 -10.78 -15.37 -5.88
CA PHE A 173 -9.55 -16.08 -6.22
C PHE A 173 -9.21 -15.86 -7.70
N GLU A 174 -7.97 -15.47 -7.93
CA GLU A 174 -7.38 -15.34 -9.26
C GLU A 174 -5.95 -15.87 -9.16
N ARG A 175 -5.47 -16.57 -10.20
CA ARG A 175 -4.06 -17.00 -10.23
C ARG A 175 -3.15 -15.78 -10.31
N LYS A 176 -1.91 -15.89 -9.80
CA LYS A 176 -0.89 -14.82 -9.88
C LYS A 176 -0.70 -14.31 -11.32
N SER A 177 -0.66 -15.22 -12.30
CA SER A 177 -0.61 -14.86 -13.72
C SER A 177 -1.79 -13.99 -14.19
N GLY A 178 -2.99 -14.22 -13.65
CA GLY A 178 -4.15 -13.37 -13.92
C GLY A 178 -4.01 -11.98 -13.30
N LEU A 179 -3.34 -11.85 -12.15
CA LEU A 179 -3.01 -10.56 -11.57
C LEU A 179 -1.98 -9.80 -12.42
N GLU A 180 -1.02 -10.52 -13.00
CA GLU A 180 0.03 -9.98 -13.86
C GLU A 180 -0.50 -9.46 -15.21
N GLU A 181 -1.52 -10.10 -15.75
CA GLU A 181 -2.18 -9.71 -17.00
C GLU A 181 -2.94 -8.38 -16.89
N LYS A 182 -3.38 -8.02 -15.68
CA LYS A 182 -4.07 -6.76 -15.38
C LYS A 182 -3.13 -5.55 -15.27
N ARG A 183 -1.82 -5.73 -15.47
CA ARG A 183 -0.86 -4.62 -15.43
C ARG A 183 -1.17 -3.57 -16.51
N PRO A 184 -0.87 -2.28 -16.25
CA PRO A 184 -0.96 -1.25 -17.28
C PRO A 184 -0.11 -1.63 -18.51
N ARG A 185 -0.68 -1.47 -19.71
CA ARG A 185 0.03 -1.74 -20.96
C ARG A 185 0.69 -0.47 -21.50
N ARG A 186 1.86 -0.64 -22.12
CA ARG A 186 2.64 0.44 -22.73
C ARG A 186 1.86 1.27 -23.76
N SER A 187 0.91 0.64 -24.45
CA SER A 187 0.16 1.24 -25.55
C SER A 187 -1.21 1.80 -25.15
N THR A 188 -1.59 1.77 -23.87
CA THR A 188 -2.90 2.28 -23.44
C THR A 188 -2.93 3.81 -23.60
N PRO A 189 -3.73 4.36 -24.54
CA PRO A 189 -3.83 5.80 -24.71
C PRO A 189 -4.45 6.40 -23.46
N CYS A 190 -3.79 7.40 -22.90
CA CYS A 190 -4.28 8.05 -21.69
C CYS A 190 -4.26 9.56 -21.88
N ALA A 191 -5.46 10.14 -22.04
CA ALA A 191 -5.66 11.57 -22.25
C ALA A 191 -5.07 12.42 -21.13
N ARG A 192 -4.90 11.84 -19.93
CA ARG A 192 -4.40 12.52 -18.73
C ARG A 192 -2.87 12.57 -18.64
N CYS A 193 -2.18 11.61 -19.24
CA CYS A 193 -0.71 11.50 -19.29
C CYS A 193 -0.14 11.76 -20.69
N ARG A 194 -1.01 12.02 -21.69
CA ARG A 194 -0.67 12.19 -23.11
C ARG A 194 0.15 11.04 -23.70
N ALA A 195 0.09 9.85 -23.08
CA ALA A 195 0.67 8.64 -23.64
C ALA A 195 -0.11 8.29 -24.91
N THR A 196 0.62 8.14 -26.02
CA THR A 196 0.08 7.68 -27.31
C THR A 196 0.73 6.34 -27.67
N PRO A 197 0.12 5.52 -28.54
CA PRO A 197 0.74 4.27 -28.99
C PRO A 197 2.14 4.43 -29.60
N ASN A 198 2.48 5.64 -30.07
CA ASN A 198 3.77 6.01 -30.66
C ASN A 198 4.73 6.75 -29.71
N SER A 199 4.33 7.05 -28.47
CA SER A 199 5.23 7.69 -27.51
C SER A 199 6.13 6.65 -26.83
N ARG A 200 7.43 6.96 -26.65
CA ARG A 200 8.34 6.13 -25.83
C ARG A 200 7.96 6.11 -24.33
N SER A 201 7.07 7.02 -23.91
CA SER A 201 6.56 7.17 -22.55
C SER A 201 5.47 6.16 -22.21
N TRP A 202 5.59 5.52 -21.05
CA TRP A 202 4.62 4.58 -20.50
C TRP A 202 3.36 5.28 -19.94
N CYS A 203 2.16 4.66 -19.98
CA CYS A 203 1.02 5.13 -19.18
C CYS A 203 1.30 4.84 -17.69
N ILE A 204 1.88 5.80 -16.97
CA ILE A 204 2.23 5.67 -15.54
C ILE A 204 1.15 6.27 -14.63
N CYS A 205 0.15 6.98 -15.19
CA CYS A 205 -0.81 7.70 -14.37
C CYS A 205 -1.53 6.76 -13.38
N GLY A 206 -1.68 7.19 -12.12
CA GLY A 206 -2.40 6.41 -11.11
C GLY A 206 -3.90 6.21 -11.35
N SER A 207 -4.44 6.63 -12.51
CA SER A 207 -5.72 6.13 -13.03
C SER A 207 -5.56 4.82 -13.83
N CYS A 208 -4.46 4.63 -14.58
CA CYS A 208 -4.11 3.36 -15.26
C CYS A 208 -3.77 2.25 -14.24
N ALA A 209 -3.12 2.58 -13.13
CA ALA A 209 -2.85 1.62 -12.03
C ALA A 209 -4.05 1.35 -11.11
N GLY A 210 -5.17 2.07 -11.29
CA GLY A 210 -6.34 1.99 -10.42
C GLY A 210 -7.08 0.64 -10.49
N GLU A 211 -7.14 0.03 -11.68
CA GLU A 211 -7.76 -1.29 -11.88
C GLU A 211 -6.94 -2.41 -11.23
N TRP A 212 -5.62 -2.30 -11.25
CA TRP A 212 -4.73 -3.26 -10.62
C TRP A 212 -4.80 -3.19 -9.08
N ASN A 213 -5.00 -1.98 -8.54
CA ASN A 213 -5.14 -1.73 -7.10
C ASN A 213 -6.57 -1.91 -6.57
N ALA A 214 -7.54 -2.31 -7.39
CA ALA A 214 -8.93 -2.53 -6.99
C ALA A 214 -9.10 -3.78 -6.11
N THR A 215 -8.61 -3.72 -4.87
CA THR A 215 -8.74 -4.82 -3.89
C THR A 215 -9.06 -4.33 -2.47
N THR A 216 -9.02 -3.01 -2.23
CA THR A 216 -9.11 -2.43 -0.89
C THR A 216 -10.32 -1.50 -0.78
N ARG A 217 -11.48 -2.07 -0.45
CA ARG A 217 -12.54 -1.35 0.27
C ARG A 217 -13.32 -2.30 1.17
N ARG A 218 -13.26 -2.04 2.48
CA ARG A 218 -14.45 -2.13 3.33
C ARG A 218 -15.44 -1.04 2.93
#